data_AF-A0A6L2PYY5-F1
#
_entry.id   AF-A0A6L2PYY5-F1
#
_cell.length_a   1.000
_cell.length_b   1.000
_cell.length_c   1.000
_cell.angle_alpha   90.00
_cell.angle_beta   90.00
_cell.angle_gamma   90.00
#
_symmetry.space_group_name_H-M   'P 1'
#
loop_
_entity.id
_entity.type
_entity.pdbx_description
1 polymer ?
#
loop_
_entity_poly.entity_id
_entity_poly.type
_entity_poly.pdbx_seq_one_letter_code
_entity_poly.pdbx_strand_id
1 'polypeptide(L)'
;MSNRDESVDKVKDLVLKNRRITGPEVANMLQISFKSVQSILEDNLSASQTAPNLCPASPPVLFVHEFLSRTKITAIPHHPYSPDLVPHDHSLFQKPKTTLKRKEVY
;
A
#
# COMPACT_ATOMS: atom_id res chain seq x y z
N MET A 1 -36.70 2.51 -5.51
CA MET A 1 -35.39 1.90 -5.26
C MET A 1 -34.34 3.00 -5.29
N SER A 2 -34.10 3.76 -4.20
CA SER A 2 -33.31 5.03 -4.28
C SER A 2 -32.17 5.19 -3.25
N ASN A 3 -32.23 4.55 -2.08
CA ASN A 3 -31.25 4.83 -1.01
C ASN A 3 -29.90 4.12 -1.16
N ARG A 4 -29.85 2.99 -1.89
CA ARG A 4 -28.64 2.17 -1.98
C ARG A 4 -27.61 2.80 -2.94
N ASP A 5 -28.07 3.37 -4.04
CA ASP A 5 -27.19 4.00 -5.04
C ASP A 5 -26.57 5.30 -4.49
N GLU A 6 -27.34 6.11 -3.77
CA GLU A 6 -26.84 7.30 -3.07
C GLU A 6 -25.78 6.96 -2.00
N SER A 7 -25.91 5.80 -1.35
CA SER A 7 -24.96 5.34 -0.35
C SER A 7 -23.64 4.87 -0.99
N VAL A 8 -23.73 4.22 -2.16
CA VAL A 8 -22.56 3.78 -2.95
C VAL A 8 -21.76 4.97 -3.45
N ASP A 9 -22.42 6.01 -3.98
CA ASP A 9 -21.75 7.19 -4.51
C ASP A 9 -21.01 7.97 -3.41
N LYS A 10 -21.59 8.07 -2.22
CA LYS A 10 -20.94 8.68 -1.04
C LYS A 10 -19.70 7.91 -0.61
N VAL A 11 -19.74 6.57 -0.60
CA VAL A 11 -18.56 5.74 -0.29
C VAL A 11 -17.46 5.94 -1.34
N LYS A 12 -17.82 5.97 -2.63
CA LYS A 12 -16.87 6.18 -3.72
C LYS A 12 -16.17 7.54 -3.64
N ASP A 13 -16.94 8.61 -3.43
CA ASP A 13 -16.40 9.97 -3.30
C ASP A 13 -15.44 10.10 -2.10
N LEU A 14 -15.75 9.45 -0.97
CA LEU A 14 -14.91 9.46 0.23
C LEU A 14 -13.57 8.73 0.02
N VAL A 15 -13.61 7.55 -0.63
CA VAL A 15 -12.41 6.75 -0.95
C VAL A 15 -11.54 7.45 -2.01
N LEU A 16 -12.15 8.14 -2.98
CA LEU A 16 -11.43 8.92 -3.98
C LEU A 16 -10.75 10.15 -3.38
N LYS A 17 -11.42 10.84 -2.44
CA LYS A 17 -10.85 11.98 -1.70
C LYS A 17 -9.70 11.56 -0.78
N ASN A 18 -9.76 10.37 -0.18
CA ASN A 18 -8.70 9.87 0.67
C ASN A 18 -8.49 8.36 0.52
N ARG A 19 -7.53 7.96 -0.34
CA ARG A 19 -7.18 6.55 -0.58
C ARG A 19 -6.57 5.83 0.63
N ARG A 20 -6.26 6.52 1.73
CA ARG A 20 -5.71 5.93 2.97
C ARG A 20 -6.77 5.67 4.04
N ILE A 21 -8.04 6.01 3.78
CA ILE A 21 -9.13 5.77 4.73
C ILE A 21 -9.41 4.27 4.87
N THR A 22 -9.66 3.82 6.10
CA THR A 22 -9.94 2.42 6.38
C THR A 22 -11.44 2.13 6.34
N GLY A 23 -11.84 0.92 5.91
CA GLY A 23 -13.25 0.52 5.85
C GLY A 23 -14.06 0.76 7.15
N PRO A 24 -13.49 0.57 8.36
CA PRO A 24 -14.15 0.92 9.61
C PRO A 24 -14.40 2.42 9.78
N GLU A 25 -13.48 3.27 9.36
CA GLU A 25 -13.64 4.73 9.39
C GLU A 25 -14.74 5.19 8.44
N VAL A 26 -14.78 4.62 7.22
CA VAL A 26 -15.85 4.89 6.25
C VAL A 26 -17.22 4.50 6.80
N ALA A 27 -17.32 3.32 7.43
CA ALA A 27 -18.55 2.82 8.04
C ALA A 27 -19.04 3.76 9.15
N ASN A 28 -18.13 4.25 9.99
CA ASN A 28 -18.45 5.17 11.08
C ASN A 28 -18.88 6.55 10.56
N MET A 29 -18.22 7.06 9.52
CA MET A 29 -18.56 8.36 8.91
C MET A 29 -19.91 8.37 8.21
N LEU A 30 -20.28 7.26 7.56
CA LEU A 30 -21.53 7.16 6.81
C LEU A 30 -22.65 6.44 7.58
N GLN A 31 -22.39 6.01 8.82
CA GLN A 31 -23.34 5.26 9.68
C GLN A 31 -23.96 4.04 8.96
N ILE A 32 -23.14 3.38 8.14
CA ILE A 32 -23.50 2.17 7.39
C ILE A 32 -22.78 0.98 7.97
N SER A 33 -23.35 -0.21 7.80
CA SER A 33 -22.73 -1.42 8.33
C SER A 33 -21.39 -1.70 7.62
N PHE A 34 -20.39 -2.14 8.39
CA PHE A 34 -19.07 -2.52 7.86
C PHE A 34 -19.17 -3.52 6.71
N LYS A 35 -20.07 -4.50 6.84
CA LYS A 35 -20.32 -5.50 5.79
C LYS A 35 -20.87 -4.89 4.49
N SER A 36 -21.66 -3.83 4.59
CA SER A 36 -22.14 -3.10 3.41
C SER A 36 -21.00 -2.33 2.73
N VAL A 37 -20.12 -1.70 3.51
CA VAL A 37 -18.91 -1.05 2.97
C VAL A 37 -18.01 -2.07 2.29
N GLN A 38 -17.81 -3.22 2.93
CA GLN A 38 -17.00 -4.31 2.38
C GLN A 38 -17.58 -4.84 1.07
N SER A 39 -18.89 -5.10 0.99
CA SER A 39 -19.55 -5.49 -0.26
C SER A 39 -19.39 -4.43 -1.35
N ILE A 40 -19.55 -3.15 -1.04
CA ILE A 40 -19.38 -2.05 -2.00
C ILE A 40 -17.93 -1.96 -2.49
N LEU A 41 -16.97 -2.13 -1.58
CA LEU A 41 -15.55 -2.15 -1.93
C LEU A 41 -15.21 -3.38 -2.77
N GLU A 42 -15.65 -4.58 -2.39
CA GLU A 42 -15.41 -5.81 -3.15
C GLU A 42 -16.03 -5.74 -4.56
N ASP A 43 -17.28 -5.28 -4.68
CA ASP A 43 -17.98 -5.15 -5.95
C ASP A 43 -17.33 -4.13 -6.89
N ASN A 44 -16.79 -3.02 -6.36
CA ASN A 44 -16.19 -1.94 -7.16
C ASN A 44 -14.65 -2.02 -7.30
N LEU A 45 -13.96 -2.84 -6.49
CA LEU A 45 -12.50 -3.00 -6.49
C LEU A 45 -12.05 -4.35 -7.08
N SER A 46 -12.99 -5.20 -7.53
CA SER A 46 -12.76 -6.54 -8.12
C SER A 46 -11.97 -6.57 -9.45
N ALA A 47 -11.34 -5.47 -9.88
CA ALA A 47 -10.47 -5.43 -11.04
C ALA A 47 -9.01 -5.17 -10.63
N SER A 48 -8.29 -6.26 -10.32
CA SER A 48 -6.89 -6.51 -10.69
C SER A 48 -6.27 -7.57 -9.76
N GLN A 49 -6.80 -8.79 -9.77
CA GLN A 49 -5.93 -9.95 -9.63
C GLN A 49 -5.21 -10.13 -10.97
N THR A 50 -3.96 -9.65 -11.09
CA THR A 50 -3.10 -9.99 -12.24
C THR A 50 -1.62 -10.04 -11.83
N ALA A 51 -1.20 -11.24 -11.45
CA ALA A 51 -0.02 -12.03 -11.86
C ALA A 51 0.16 -13.15 -10.79
N PRO A 52 1.02 -14.17 -10.95
CA PRO A 52 1.38 -15.09 -9.85
C PRO A 52 2.86 -15.03 -9.43
N ASN A 53 3.72 -14.25 -10.10
CA ASN A 53 5.16 -14.59 -10.13
C ASN A 53 6.17 -13.52 -9.66
N LEU A 54 5.71 -12.42 -9.07
CA LEU A 54 6.48 -11.46 -8.25
C LEU A 54 5.42 -10.81 -7.37
N CYS A 55 5.31 -11.19 -6.08
CA CYS A 55 4.09 -11.04 -5.24
C CYS A 55 3.04 -10.08 -5.84
N PRO A 56 2.08 -10.63 -6.59
CA PRO A 56 1.39 -9.89 -7.63
C PRO A 56 0.12 -9.27 -7.09
N ALA A 57 -0.12 -8.01 -7.48
CA ALA A 57 -1.28 -7.21 -7.11
C ALA A 57 -1.34 -6.72 -5.64
N SER A 58 -0.27 -6.10 -5.16
CA SER A 58 -0.46 -5.06 -4.13
C SER A 58 -0.55 -3.69 -4.82
N PRO A 59 -1.58 -2.86 -4.51
CA PRO A 59 -1.72 -1.51 -5.06
C PRO A 59 -0.47 -0.61 -4.94
N PRO A 60 0.43 -0.73 -3.93
CA PRO A 60 1.64 0.08 -3.88
C PRO A 60 2.63 -0.17 -5.03
N VAL A 61 2.74 -1.37 -5.58
CA VAL A 61 3.79 -1.68 -6.58
C VAL A 61 3.52 -1.00 -7.92
N LEU A 62 2.26 -1.00 -8.37
CA LEU A 62 1.86 -0.29 -9.60
C LEU A 62 2.02 1.22 -9.46
N PHE A 63 1.63 1.77 -8.30
CA PHE A 63 1.80 3.19 -8.00
C PHE A 63 3.28 3.62 -8.00
N VAL A 64 4.16 2.80 -7.40
CA VAL A 64 5.60 3.05 -7.40
C VAL A 64 6.15 3.04 -8.82
N HIS A 65 5.75 2.08 -9.66
CA HIS A 65 6.17 2.05 -11.08
C HIS A 65 5.71 3.29 -11.86
N GLU A 66 4.44 3.68 -11.73
CA GLU A 66 3.90 4.89 -12.37
C GLU A 66 4.63 6.16 -11.90
N PHE A 67 4.90 6.27 -10.60
CA PHE A 67 5.64 7.39 -10.02
C PHE A 67 7.08 7.46 -10.55
N LEU A 68 7.80 6.34 -10.60
CA LEU A 68 9.16 6.27 -11.13
C LEU A 68 9.20 6.65 -12.62
N SER A 69 8.22 6.20 -13.42
CA SER A 69 8.10 6.58 -14.83
C SER A 69 7.84 8.08 -15.02
N ARG A 70 6.99 8.69 -14.19
CA ARG A 70 6.73 10.14 -14.23
C ARG A 70 7.92 10.97 -13.81
N THR A 71 8.66 10.51 -12.80
CA THR A 71 9.81 11.23 -12.23
C THR A 71 11.12 10.96 -12.96
N LYS A 72 11.12 10.08 -13.98
CA LYS A 72 12.30 9.66 -14.74
C LYS A 72 13.41 9.08 -13.85
N ILE A 73 13.02 8.47 -12.73
CA ILE A 73 13.96 7.77 -11.85
C ILE A 73 14.17 6.37 -12.42
N THR A 74 15.38 6.11 -12.90
CA THR A 74 15.76 4.79 -13.43
C THR A 74 15.86 3.79 -12.29
N ALA A 75 15.01 2.76 -12.30
CA ALA A 75 15.14 1.63 -11.40
C ALA A 75 16.29 0.74 -11.87
N ILE A 76 17.29 0.51 -11.01
CA ILE A 76 18.41 -0.39 -11.29
C ILE A 76 17.96 -1.83 -10.97
N PRO A 77 18.15 -2.80 -11.89
CA PRO A 77 17.84 -4.19 -11.61
C PRO A 77 18.71 -4.71 -10.46
N HIS A 78 18.06 -5.28 -9.44
CA HIS A 78 18.73 -5.87 -8.28
C HIS A 78 18.29 -7.33 -8.14
N HIS A 79 19.22 -8.19 -7.77
CA HIS A 79 18.98 -9.62 -7.62
C HIS A 79 18.37 -9.92 -6.24
N PRO A 80 17.58 -11.00 -6.09
CA PRO A 80 16.99 -11.32 -4.81
C PRO A 80 18.05 -11.57 -3.73
N TYR A 81 17.78 -11.06 -2.51
CA TYR A 81 18.54 -11.35 -1.29
C TYR A 81 20.03 -10.97 -1.29
N SER A 82 20.37 -9.77 -1.78
CA SER A 82 21.76 -9.29 -1.80
C SER A 82 21.98 -8.03 -0.99
N PRO A 83 21.93 -8.13 0.35
CA PRO A 83 22.13 -7.00 1.25
C PRO A 83 23.56 -6.43 1.20
N ASP A 84 24.52 -7.21 0.71
CA ASP A 84 25.91 -6.83 0.50
C ASP A 84 26.13 -5.84 -0.65
N LEU A 85 25.21 -5.83 -1.63
CA LEU A 85 25.31 -4.98 -2.82
C LEU A 85 24.48 -3.69 -2.71
N VAL A 86 23.71 -3.54 -1.63
CA VAL A 86 22.96 -2.33 -1.34
C VAL A 86 23.82 -1.40 -0.48
N PRO A 87 24.13 -0.15 -0.93
CA PRO A 87 24.97 0.79 -0.17
C PRO A 87 24.47 1.05 1.26
N HIS A 88 23.17 0.99 1.44
CA HIS A 88 22.51 1.15 2.72
C HIS A 88 22.83 0.03 3.72
N ASP A 89 22.64 -1.22 3.33
CA ASP A 89 22.85 -2.37 4.21
C ASP A 89 24.33 -2.70 4.40
N HIS A 90 25.14 -2.52 3.35
CA HIS A 90 26.57 -2.74 3.37
C HIS A 90 27.35 -1.63 4.09
N SER A 91 27.01 -0.34 3.91
CA SER A 91 27.84 0.77 4.41
C SER A 91 27.13 1.62 5.44
N LEU A 92 25.93 2.13 5.12
CA LEU A 92 25.23 3.09 5.98
C LEU A 92 24.83 2.45 7.31
N PHE A 93 24.40 1.20 7.29
CA PHE A 93 23.82 0.53 8.45
C PHE A 93 24.78 -0.37 9.22
N GLN A 94 25.94 -0.71 8.68
CA GLN A 94 26.95 -1.42 9.46
C GLN A 94 27.47 -0.57 10.63
N LYS A 95 27.71 0.72 10.39
CA LYS A 95 28.20 1.67 11.41
C LYS A 95 27.24 1.79 12.61
N PRO A 96 25.95 2.12 12.44
CA PRO A 96 25.03 2.16 13.57
C PRO A 96 24.76 0.78 14.16
N LYS A 97 24.78 -0.32 13.40
CA LYS A 97 24.63 -1.68 13.94
C LYS A 97 25.73 -2.01 14.96
N THR A 98 26.99 -1.62 14.73
CA THR A 98 28.07 -1.87 15.70
C THR A 98 27.96 -0.96 16.93
N THR A 99 27.51 0.29 16.77
CA THR A 99 27.27 1.21 17.89
C THR A 99 26.08 0.76 18.76
N LEU A 100 25.01 0.26 18.14
CA LEU A 100 23.79 -0.15 18.83
C LEU A 100 23.91 -1.55 19.46
N LYS A 101 24.69 -2.46 18.89
CA LYS A 101 24.99 -3.76 19.50
C LYS A 101 25.77 -3.66 20.81
N ARG A 102 26.42 -2.52 21.09
CA ARG A 102 27.25 -2.32 22.29
C ARG A 102 26.54 -1.57 23.42
N LYS A 103 25.21 -1.45 23.37
CA LYS A 103 24.35 -0.91 24.44
C LYS A 103 23.62 -2.01 25.22
N GLU A 104 24.24 -3.16 25.42
CA GLU A 104 23.91 -4.01 26.58
C GLU A 104 24.65 -3.42 27.79
N VAL A 105 24.00 -2.45 28.42
CA VAL A 105 24.48 -1.84 29.66
C VAL A 105 24.04 -2.76 30.81
N TYR A 106 25.02 -3.37 31.47
CA TYR A 106 24.96 -3.82 32.86
C TYR A 106 24.90 -2.62 33.80
#